data_AF-A0A5B8VCU0-F1
#
_entry.id   AF-A0A5B8VCU0-F1
#
_cell.length_a   1.000
_cell.length_b   1.000
_cell.length_c   1.000
_cell.angle_alpha   90.00
_cell.angle_beta   90.00
_cell.angle_gamma   90.00
#
_symmetry.space_group_name_H-M   'P 1'
#
loop_
_entity.id
_entity.type
_entity.pdbx_description
1 polymer ?
#
loop_
_entity_poly.entity_id
_entity_poly.type
_entity_poly.pdbx_seq_one_letter_code
_entity_poly.pdbx_strand_id
1 'polypeptide(L)'
;MKKSKAYNRAVQARQKLAGKWLLVINKIKKRCAQWLDRKINPLPVAKKRRLLYVFCAVCVLYSTWLLLSPFRASQDVAIKIEPVHLPVQKTDEKHPQANALIPVELYSRIHRFKLYLDSLAKDSTGQKQYDSIVKTHPGIKDSLQKVEDYYQLQK
;
A
#
# COMPACT_ATOMS: atom_id res chain seq x y z
N MET A 1 -0.98 -31.25 13.47
CA MET A 1 -0.28 -30.41 14.47
C MET A 1 1.12 -29.89 14.09
N LYS A 2 1.88 -30.48 13.16
CA LYS A 2 3.27 -30.04 12.86
C LYS A 2 3.40 -28.65 12.19
N LYS A 3 2.46 -28.25 11.34
CA LYS A 3 2.50 -26.96 10.60
C LYS A 3 2.37 -25.71 11.49
N SER A 4 1.58 -25.78 12.56
CA SER A 4 1.37 -24.66 13.51
C SER A 4 2.64 -24.33 14.33
N LYS A 5 3.43 -25.36 14.71
CA LYS A 5 4.70 -25.14 15.43
C LYS A 5 5.77 -24.47 14.56
N ALA A 6 5.82 -24.77 13.26
CA ALA A 6 6.75 -24.14 12.33
C ALA A 6 6.39 -22.67 12.06
N TYR A 7 5.10 -22.37 11.90
CA TYR A 7 4.60 -20.99 11.73
C TYR A 7 4.95 -20.10 12.94
N ASN A 8 4.68 -20.58 14.16
CA ASN A 8 4.97 -19.82 15.38
C ASN A 8 6.48 -19.55 15.57
N ARG A 9 7.35 -20.49 15.17
CA ARG A 9 8.81 -20.28 15.20
C ARG A 9 9.28 -19.22 14.21
N ALA A 10 8.69 -19.17 13.01
CA ALA A 10 9.01 -18.16 12.01
C ALA A 10 8.56 -16.75 12.45
N VAL A 11 7.38 -16.62 13.05
CA VAL A 11 6.89 -15.34 13.60
C VAL A 11 7.79 -14.87 14.75
N GLN A 12 8.17 -15.77 15.66
CA GLN A 12 9.05 -15.44 16.78
C GLN A 12 10.46 -15.02 16.31
N ALA A 13 10.99 -15.66 15.26
CA ALA A 13 12.26 -15.26 14.64
C ALA A 13 12.17 -13.85 14.03
N ARG A 14 11.09 -13.52 13.31
CA ARG A 14 10.87 -12.18 12.74
C ARG A 14 10.72 -11.10 13.81
N GLN A 15 10.01 -11.37 14.91
CA GLN A 15 9.91 -10.42 16.03
C GLN A 15 11.25 -10.20 16.74
N LYS A 16 12.05 -11.26 16.92
CA LYS A 16 13.41 -11.14 17.45
C LYS A 16 14.32 -10.33 16.54
N LEU A 17 14.22 -10.50 15.22
CA LEU A 17 14.95 -9.69 14.24
C LEU A 17 14.48 -8.24 14.28
N ALA A 18 13.18 -7.98 14.27
CA ALA A 18 12.62 -6.63 14.37
C ALA A 18 13.07 -5.92 15.66
N GLY A 19 13.07 -6.62 16.80
CA GLY A 19 13.60 -6.09 18.06
C GLY A 19 15.08 -5.71 17.96
N LYS A 20 15.92 -6.56 17.35
CA LYS A 20 17.35 -6.24 17.12
C LYS A 20 17.53 -5.03 16.20
N TRP A 21 16.75 -4.91 15.13
CA TRP A 21 16.79 -3.76 14.23
C TRP A 21 16.38 -2.46 14.91
N LEU A 22 15.35 -2.48 15.75
CA LEU A 22 14.94 -1.31 16.54
C LEU A 22 16.05 -0.86 17.50
N LEU A 23 16.75 -1.81 18.13
CA LEU A 23 17.90 -1.50 18.99
C LEU A 23 19.06 -0.89 18.21
N VAL A 24 19.35 -1.39 16.99
CA VAL A 24 20.39 -0.84 16.12
C VAL A 24 20.04 0.58 15.69
N ILE A 25 18.80 0.81 15.24
CA ILE A 25 18.30 2.14 14.86
C ILE A 25 18.41 3.09 16.05
N ASN A 26 17.99 2.68 17.24
CA ASN A 26 18.08 3.52 18.44
C ASN A 26 19.53 3.82 18.84
N LYS A 27 20.46 2.87 18.68
CA LYS A 27 21.90 3.11 18.91
C LYS A 27 22.48 4.12 17.90
N ILE A 28 22.11 4.00 16.63
CA ILE A 28 22.53 4.93 15.58
C ILE A 28 21.98 6.33 15.88
N LYS A 29 20.69 6.45 16.20
CA LYS A 29 20.06 7.71 16.59
C LYS A 29 20.78 8.37 17.77
N LYS A 30 21.08 7.59 18.83
CA LYS A 30 21.83 8.10 19.99
C LYS A 30 23.24 8.55 19.63
N ARG A 31 23.96 7.79 18.80
CA ARG A 31 25.31 8.17 18.32
C ARG A 31 25.26 9.45 17.48
N CYS A 32 24.28 9.56 16.58
CA CYS A 32 24.08 10.78 15.78
C CYS A 32 23.77 11.97 16.68
N ALA A 33 22.88 11.82 17.66
CA ALA A 33 22.55 12.88 18.60
C ALA A 33 23.78 13.31 19.43
N GLN A 34 24.57 12.35 19.94
CA GLN A 34 25.79 12.65 20.69
C GLN A 34 26.88 13.30 19.82
N TRP A 35 27.02 12.87 18.57
CA TRP A 35 27.95 13.47 17.63
C TRP A 35 27.54 14.90 17.27
N LEU A 36 26.24 15.10 17.04
CA LEU A 36 25.66 16.41 16.76
C LEU A 36 25.82 17.34 17.96
N ASP A 37 25.57 16.86 19.17
CA ASP A 37 25.74 17.62 20.40
C ASP A 37 27.22 18.01 20.59
N ARG A 38 28.16 17.08 20.47
CA ARG A 38 29.60 17.40 20.56
C ARG A 38 30.06 18.43 19.52
N LYS A 39 29.50 18.38 18.31
CA LYS A 39 29.91 19.25 17.21
C LYS A 39 29.20 20.59 17.24
N ILE A 40 27.93 20.65 17.68
CA ILE A 40 27.08 21.84 17.69
C ILE A 40 27.16 22.60 19.02
N ASN A 41 27.18 21.90 20.16
CA ASN A 41 27.13 22.52 21.48
C ASN A 41 28.27 23.54 21.75
N PRO A 42 29.55 23.28 21.41
CA PRO A 42 30.63 24.24 21.66
C PRO A 42 30.60 25.47 20.73
N LEU A 43 29.70 25.53 19.74
CA LEU A 43 29.60 26.72 18.90
C LEU A 43 28.86 27.87 19.61
N PRO A 44 29.36 29.11 19.48
CA PRO A 44 28.63 30.30 19.94
C PRO A 44 27.29 30.44 19.21
N VAL A 45 26.30 31.01 19.91
CA VAL A 45 24.90 31.14 19.45
C VAL A 45 24.79 31.83 18.08
N ALA A 46 25.66 32.82 17.80
CA ALA A 46 25.72 33.50 16.51
C ALA A 46 26.14 32.58 15.34
N LYS A 47 27.01 31.60 15.58
CA LYS A 47 27.41 30.60 14.57
C LYS A 47 26.30 29.55 14.37
N LYS A 48 25.63 29.13 15.45
CA LYS A 48 24.44 28.25 15.38
C LYS A 48 23.33 28.88 14.53
N ARG A 49 23.03 30.16 14.76
CA ARG A 49 22.03 30.92 13.98
C ARG A 49 22.41 31.02 12.50
N ARG A 50 23.68 31.32 12.18
CA ARG A 50 24.16 31.33 10.78
C ARG A 50 24.04 29.96 10.11
N LEU A 51 24.42 28.90 10.81
CA LEU A 51 24.29 27.53 10.29
C LEU A 51 22.84 27.17 9.95
N LEU A 52 21.88 27.57 10.80
CA LEU A 52 20.46 27.36 10.55
C LEU A 52 19.98 28.08 9.28
N TYR A 53 20.38 29.34 9.10
CA TYR A 53 20.03 30.08 7.88
C TYR A 53 20.63 29.46 6.63
N VAL A 54 21.90 29.03 6.68
CA VAL A 54 22.54 28.34 5.55
C VAL A 54 21.83 27.02 5.24
N PHE A 55 21.49 26.25 6.27
CA PHE A 55 20.75 24.99 6.08
C PHE A 55 19.40 25.23 5.41
N CYS A 56 18.62 26.20 5.91
CA CYS A 56 17.34 26.57 5.31
C CYS A 56 17.51 27.05 3.88
N ALA A 57 18.51 27.92 3.61
CA ALA A 57 18.79 28.41 2.26
C ALA A 57 19.15 27.27 1.30
N VAL A 58 19.99 26.31 1.70
CA VAL A 58 20.33 25.15 0.87
C VAL A 58 19.10 24.28 0.60
N CYS A 59 18.26 24.04 1.60
CA CYS A 59 17.00 23.30 1.42
C CYS A 59 16.07 24.00 0.44
N VAL A 60 15.89 25.32 0.58
CA VAL A 60 15.06 26.12 -0.33
C VAL A 60 15.65 26.10 -1.73
N LEU A 61 16.95 26.37 -1.89
CA LEU A 61 17.63 26.35 -3.18
C LEU A 61 17.52 24.98 -3.85
N TYR A 62 17.68 23.88 -3.12
CA TYR A 62 17.55 22.53 -3.67
C TYR A 62 16.11 22.22 -4.09
N SER A 63 15.12 22.55 -3.26
CA SER A 63 13.71 22.36 -3.60
C SER A 63 13.30 23.20 -4.81
N THR A 64 13.73 24.46 -4.88
CA THR A 64 13.50 25.33 -6.03
C THR A 64 14.23 24.81 -7.26
N TRP A 65 15.47 24.32 -7.14
CA TRP A 65 16.20 23.69 -8.23
C TRP A 65 15.48 22.47 -8.79
N LEU A 66 14.97 21.59 -7.91
CA LEU A 66 14.21 20.40 -8.30
C LEU A 66 12.88 20.75 -8.97
N LEU A 67 12.22 21.84 -8.53
CA LEU A 67 11.00 22.32 -9.17
C LEU A 67 11.28 22.98 -10.52
N LEU A 68 12.42 23.63 -10.69
CA LEU A 68 12.80 24.26 -11.96
C LEU A 68 13.40 23.28 -12.98
N SER A 69 13.92 22.12 -12.55
CA SER A 69 14.47 21.12 -13.46
C SER A 69 13.49 20.65 -14.56
N PRO A 70 12.18 20.41 -14.31
CA PRO A 70 11.24 20.07 -15.39
C PRO A 70 10.90 21.27 -16.29
N PHE A 71 10.88 22.50 -15.76
CA PHE A 71 10.60 23.70 -16.56
C PHE A 71 11.78 24.14 -17.45
N ARG A 72 13.01 23.79 -17.08
CA ARG A 72 14.20 24.03 -17.92
C ARG A 72 14.41 22.94 -18.97
N ALA A 73 13.90 21.74 -18.71
CA ALA A 73 13.97 20.61 -19.62
C ALA A 73 12.71 20.45 -20.49
N SER A 74 12.10 21.58 -20.88
CA SER A 74 10.91 21.64 -21.74
C SER A 74 11.17 21.29 -23.23
N GLN A 75 12.22 20.55 -23.52
CA GLN A 75 12.30 19.66 -24.67
C GLN A 75 12.88 18.34 -24.14
N ASP A 76 12.09 17.27 -24.15
CA ASP A 76 12.47 15.87 -23.81
C ASP A 76 12.50 15.37 -22.36
N VAL A 77 11.85 16.00 -21.38
CA VAL A 77 11.48 15.27 -20.14
C VAL A 77 10.02 14.85 -20.23
N ALA A 78 9.79 13.86 -21.09
CA ALA A 78 8.66 12.95 -20.94
C ALA A 78 8.72 12.45 -19.49
N ILE A 79 7.68 12.74 -18.70
CA ILE A 79 7.47 12.19 -17.38
C ILE A 79 7.68 10.69 -17.54
N LYS A 80 8.82 10.16 -17.06
CA LYS A 80 9.09 8.74 -17.04
C LYS A 80 8.15 8.19 -15.98
N ILE A 81 6.93 7.86 -16.42
CA ILE A 81 5.96 7.09 -15.66
C ILE A 81 6.71 5.80 -15.34
N GLU A 82 7.24 5.72 -14.13
CA GLU A 82 7.84 4.50 -13.64
C GLU A 82 6.69 3.47 -13.67
N PRO A 83 6.80 2.39 -14.45
CA PRO A 83 5.76 1.40 -14.48
C PRO A 83 5.62 0.88 -13.05
N VAL A 84 4.45 1.11 -12.46
CA VAL A 84 4.11 0.58 -11.14
C VAL A 84 4.22 -0.94 -11.27
N HIS A 85 5.29 -1.51 -10.73
CA HIS A 85 5.42 -2.95 -10.57
C HIS A 85 4.43 -3.38 -9.49
N LEU A 86 3.16 -3.57 -9.89
CA LEU A 86 2.22 -4.33 -9.09
C LEU A 86 2.83 -5.72 -8.90
N PRO A 87 2.92 -6.24 -7.65
CA PRO A 87 3.36 -7.60 -7.44
C PRO A 87 2.40 -8.51 -8.19
N VAL A 88 2.93 -9.24 -9.18
CA VAL A 88 2.22 -10.28 -9.90
C VAL A 88 1.77 -11.29 -8.86
N GLN A 89 0.50 -11.18 -8.44
CA GLN A 89 -0.17 -12.30 -7.85
C GLN A 89 -0.16 -13.36 -8.93
N LYS A 90 0.56 -14.45 -8.68
CA LYS A 90 0.50 -15.67 -9.48
C LYS A 90 -0.91 -16.25 -9.32
N THR A 91 -1.87 -15.64 -10.00
CA THR A 91 -3.09 -16.32 -10.38
C THR A 91 -2.73 -17.06 -11.66
N ASP A 92 -2.29 -18.29 -11.48
CA ASP A 92 -2.41 -19.30 -12.53
C ASP A 92 -3.89 -19.38 -12.88
N GLU A 93 -4.32 -18.63 -13.88
CA GLU A 93 -5.42 -18.94 -14.78
C GLU A 93 -5.62 -17.77 -15.74
N LYS A 94 -5.33 -18.07 -17.01
CA LYS A 94 -5.70 -17.34 -18.24
C LYS A 94 -6.75 -16.24 -17.99
N HIS A 95 -6.31 -14.99 -17.88
CA HIS A 95 -7.21 -13.85 -18.03
C HIS A 95 -7.71 -13.86 -19.49
N PRO A 96 -9.00 -14.14 -19.77
CA PRO A 96 -9.55 -13.79 -21.06
C PRO A 96 -9.52 -12.27 -21.13
N GLN A 97 -9.20 -11.76 -22.32
CA GLN A 97 -8.99 -10.36 -22.61
C GLN A 97 -10.04 -9.45 -21.97
N ALA A 98 -9.62 -8.26 -21.55
CA ALA A 98 -10.44 -7.23 -20.90
C ALA A 98 -11.64 -6.70 -21.73
N ASN A 99 -11.92 -7.32 -22.90
CA ASN A 99 -13.04 -7.06 -23.79
C ASN A 99 -13.94 -8.29 -23.98
N ALA A 100 -13.89 -9.28 -23.08
CA ALA A 100 -14.84 -10.38 -23.12
C ALA A 100 -16.22 -9.86 -22.75
N LEU A 101 -17.10 -9.69 -23.74
CA LEU A 101 -18.52 -9.43 -23.53
C LEU A 101 -19.04 -10.43 -22.49
N ILE A 102 -19.59 -9.93 -21.38
CA ILE A 102 -20.19 -10.75 -20.34
C ILE A 102 -21.42 -11.42 -20.96
N PRO A 103 -21.46 -12.77 -21.08
CA PRO A 103 -22.63 -13.45 -21.59
C PRO A 103 -23.82 -13.23 -20.66
N VAL A 104 -25.01 -13.03 -21.22
CA VAL A 104 -26.25 -12.79 -20.46
C VAL A 104 -26.51 -13.92 -19.44
N GLU A 105 -26.19 -15.16 -19.80
CA GLU A 105 -26.32 -16.32 -18.91
C GLU A 105 -25.43 -16.20 -17.66
N LEU A 106 -24.18 -15.74 -17.84
CA LEU A 106 -23.22 -15.57 -16.75
C LEU A 106 -23.66 -14.44 -15.82
N TYR A 107 -24.10 -13.32 -16.39
CA TYR A 107 -24.68 -12.22 -15.63
C TYR A 107 -25.90 -12.68 -14.82
N SER A 108 -26.81 -13.46 -15.42
CA SER A 108 -28.01 -13.96 -14.72
C SER A 108 -27.65 -14.84 -13.52
N ARG A 109 -26.57 -15.64 -13.60
CA ARG A 109 -26.09 -16.48 -12.51
C ARG A 109 -25.51 -15.64 -11.38
N ILE A 110 -24.74 -14.62 -11.71
CA ILE A 110 -24.13 -13.68 -10.73
C ILE A 110 -25.23 -12.85 -10.05
N HIS A 111 -26.22 -12.40 -10.81
CA HIS A 111 -27.37 -11.66 -10.29
C HIS A 111 -28.22 -12.50 -9.31
N ARG A 112 -28.50 -13.77 -9.65
CA ARG A 112 -29.17 -14.70 -8.73
C ARG A 112 -28.37 -14.93 -7.45
N PHE A 113 -27.05 -15.01 -7.54
CA PHE A 113 -26.20 -15.14 -6.37
C PHE A 113 -26.22 -13.88 -5.48
N LYS A 114 -26.28 -12.68 -6.06
CA LYS A 114 -26.49 -11.43 -5.32
C LYS A 114 -27.82 -11.44 -4.57
N LEU A 115 -28.91 -11.83 -5.23
CA LEU A 115 -30.23 -11.94 -4.60
C LEU A 115 -30.24 -12.98 -3.46
N TYR A 116 -29.52 -14.08 -3.62
CA TYR A 116 -29.33 -15.08 -2.57
C TYR A 116 -28.60 -14.47 -1.35
N LEU A 117 -27.49 -13.75 -1.58
CA LEU A 117 -26.78 -13.07 -0.49
C LEU A 117 -27.62 -12.01 0.21
N ASP A 118 -28.40 -11.23 -0.54
CA ASP A 118 -29.31 -10.23 0.02
C ASP A 118 -30.45 -10.88 0.82
N SER A 119 -30.94 -12.05 0.38
CA SER A 119 -31.91 -12.85 1.14
C SER A 119 -31.31 -13.39 2.45
N LEU A 120 -30.05 -13.86 2.42
CA LEU A 120 -29.34 -14.33 3.60
C LEU A 120 -29.06 -13.22 4.62
N ALA A 121 -28.83 -11.99 4.14
CA ALA A 121 -28.61 -10.82 5.00
C ALA A 121 -29.91 -10.33 5.67
N LYS A 122 -31.07 -10.57 5.06
CA LYS A 122 -32.37 -10.11 5.55
C LYS A 122 -33.02 -11.08 6.54
N ASP A 123 -32.70 -12.37 6.45
CA ASP A 123 -33.21 -13.42 7.35
C ASP A 123 -32.35 -13.55 8.61
N SER A 124 -32.97 -13.49 9.80
CA SER A 124 -32.29 -13.63 11.10
C SER A 124 -31.66 -15.02 11.29
N THR A 125 -32.17 -16.05 10.59
CA THR A 125 -31.60 -17.40 10.59
C THR A 125 -30.46 -17.54 9.56
N GLY A 126 -30.52 -16.80 8.45
CA GLY A 126 -29.53 -16.78 7.38
C GLY A 126 -28.28 -15.94 7.67
N GLN A 127 -28.35 -15.03 8.64
CA GLN A 127 -27.27 -14.11 8.99
C GLN A 127 -25.95 -14.84 9.36
N LYS A 128 -26.04 -15.99 10.03
CA LYS A 128 -24.85 -16.79 10.38
C LYS A 128 -24.11 -17.32 9.15
N GLN A 129 -24.85 -17.70 8.11
CA GLN A 129 -24.28 -18.16 6.84
C GLN A 129 -23.68 -16.98 6.07
N TYR A 130 -24.38 -15.84 6.05
CA TYR A 130 -23.87 -14.60 5.47
C TYR A 130 -22.53 -14.20 6.07
N ASP A 131 -22.44 -14.15 7.40
CA ASP A 131 -21.21 -13.78 8.12
C ASP A 131 -20.05 -14.74 7.84
N SER A 132 -20.34 -16.04 7.67
CA SER A 132 -19.33 -17.05 7.32
C SER A 132 -18.77 -16.83 5.91
N ILE A 133 -19.64 -16.50 4.96
CA ILE A 133 -19.24 -16.23 3.56
C ILE A 133 -18.40 -14.95 3.50
N VAL A 134 -18.83 -13.87 4.16
CA VAL A 134 -18.12 -12.58 4.16
C VAL A 134 -16.77 -12.68 4.86
N LYS A 135 -16.64 -13.48 5.94
CA LYS A 135 -15.36 -13.74 6.60
C LYS A 135 -14.39 -14.51 5.71
N THR A 136 -14.90 -15.44 4.91
CA THR A 136 -14.07 -16.26 4.00
C THR A 136 -13.64 -15.46 2.76
N HIS A 137 -14.52 -14.59 2.26
CA HIS A 137 -14.30 -13.77 1.06
C HIS A 137 -14.55 -12.29 1.37
N PRO A 138 -13.59 -11.60 2.01
CA PRO A 138 -13.71 -10.18 2.25
C PRO A 138 -13.81 -9.42 0.91
N GLY A 139 -14.81 -8.56 0.76
CA GLY A 139 -15.03 -7.78 -0.47
C GLY A 139 -15.90 -8.45 -1.54
N ILE A 140 -16.61 -9.54 -1.22
CA ILE A 140 -17.54 -10.19 -2.17
C ILE A 140 -18.62 -9.23 -2.69
N LYS A 141 -19.13 -8.34 -1.83
CA LYS A 141 -20.15 -7.34 -2.19
C LYS A 141 -19.62 -6.33 -3.22
N ASP A 142 -18.40 -5.84 -3.03
CA ASP A 142 -17.73 -4.90 -3.95
C ASP A 142 -17.45 -5.58 -5.30
N SER A 143 -17.02 -6.85 -5.27
CA SER A 143 -16.77 -7.62 -6.49
C SER A 143 -18.05 -7.84 -7.32
N LEU A 144 -19.17 -8.16 -6.66
CA LEU A 144 -20.47 -8.30 -7.32
C LEU A 144 -20.97 -6.98 -7.91
N GLN A 145 -20.73 -5.86 -7.21
CA GLN A 145 -21.09 -4.53 -7.71
C GLN A 145 -20.29 -4.15 -8.95
N LYS A 146 -18.97 -4.42 -8.96
CA LYS A 146 -18.13 -4.18 -10.14
C LYS A 146 -18.60 -4.95 -11.37
N VAL A 147 -18.99 -6.21 -11.21
CA VAL A 147 -19.50 -7.01 -12.35
C VAL A 147 -20.80 -6.43 -12.91
N GLU A 148 -21.68 -5.94 -12.04
CA GLU A 148 -22.91 -5.25 -12.44
C GLU A 148 -22.58 -3.98 -13.25
N ASP A 149 -21.67 -3.15 -12.73
CA ASP A 149 -21.24 -1.91 -13.39
C ASP A 149 -20.64 -2.18 -14.78
N TYR A 150 -19.81 -3.22 -14.92
CA TYR A 150 -19.25 -3.64 -16.21
C TYR A 150 -20.33 -4.12 -17.19
N TYR A 151 -21.34 -4.85 -16.72
CA TYR A 151 -22.44 -5.29 -17.58
C TYR A 151 -23.29 -4.11 -18.07
N GLN A 152 -23.54 -3.11 -17.21
CA GLN A 152 -24.27 -1.90 -17.60
C GLN A 152 -23.50 -1.05 -18.61
N LEU A 153 -22.16 -0.99 -18.51
CA LEU A 153 -21.31 -0.30 -19.48
C LEU A 153 -21.25 -1.00 -20.85
N GLN A 154 -21.62 -2.28 -20.91
CA GLN A 154 -21.66 -3.07 -22.14
C GLN A 154 -23.01 -2.95 -22.89
N LYS A 155 -24.04 -2.40 -22.22
CA LYS A 155 -25.37 -2.19 -22.79
C LYS A 155 -25.45 -0.86 -23.53
#